data_AF-A0A534VBZ5-F1
#
_entry.id   AF-A0A534VBZ5-F1
#
_cell.length_a   1.000
_cell.length_b   1.000
_cell.length_c   1.000
_cell.angle_alpha   90.00
_cell.angle_beta   90.00
_cell.angle_gamma   90.00
#
_symmetry.space_group_name_H-M   'P 1'
#
loop_
_entity.id
_entity.type
_entity.pdbx_description
1 polymer ?
#
loop_
_entity_poly.entity_id
_entity_poly.type
_entity_poly.pdbx_seq_one_letter_code
_entity_poly.pdbx_strand_id
1 'polypeptide(L)' 'MTEQESINRAYAETVETVFKVFFSAFTSAQGSPDAEQAAKDRFQNGIAHARHVRDLALALIP' A
#
# COMPACT_ATOMS: atom_id res chain seq x y z
N MET A 1 -18.89 11.64 9.14
CA MET A 1 -17.80 10.68 8.87
C MET A 1 -17.27 10.24 10.21
N THR A 2 -17.31 8.95 10.51
CA THR A 2 -16.78 8.39 11.76
C THR A 2 -15.25 8.30 11.69
N GLU A 3 -14.59 8.13 12.84
CA GLU A 3 -13.15 7.89 12.89
C GLU A 3 -12.77 6.62 12.12
N GLN A 4 -13.58 5.56 12.23
CA GLN A 4 -13.43 4.32 11.48
C GLN A 4 -13.52 4.55 9.95
N GLU A 5 -14.50 5.33 9.48
CA GLU A 5 -14.61 5.69 8.06
C GLU A 5 -13.39 6.49 7.59
N SER A 6 -12.85 7.36 8.44
CA SER A 6 -11.66 8.17 8.14
C SER A 6 -10.41 7.31 8.00
N ILE A 7 -10.20 6.37 8.90
CA ILE A 7 -9.07 5.43 8.85
C ILE A 7 -9.15 4.53 7.62
N ASN A 8 -10.35 4.02 7.30
CA ASN A 8 -10.55 3.17 6.12
C ASN A 8 -10.34 3.95 4.82
N ARG A 9 -10.77 5.20 4.75
CA ARG A 9 -10.51 6.08 3.60
C ARG A 9 -9.03 6.38 3.44
N ALA A 10 -8.33 6.74 4.51
CA ALA A 10 -6.89 6.99 4.49
C ALA A 10 -6.09 5.74 4.04
N TYR A 11 -6.51 4.55 4.47
CA TYR A 11 -5.95 3.29 3.99
C TYR A 11 -6.17 3.12 2.48
N ALA A 12 -7.38 3.35 1.97
CA ALA A 12 -7.67 3.23 0.53
C ALA A 12 -6.82 4.20 -0.31
N GLU A 13 -6.72 5.47 0.10
CA GLU A 13 -5.88 6.47 -0.57
C GLU A 13 -4.39 6.09 -0.55
N THR A 14 -3.93 5.48 0.54
CA THR A 14 -2.56 4.95 0.66
C THR A 14 -2.34 3.78 -0.31
N VAL A 15 -3.27 2.82 -0.38
CA VAL A 15 -3.20 1.68 -1.31
C VAL A 15 -3.15 2.16 -2.76
N GLU A 16 -3.97 3.14 -3.14
CA GLU A 16 -3.92 3.74 -4.47
C GLU A 16 -2.56 4.36 -4.78
N THR A 17 -1.97 5.07 -3.82
CA THR A 17 -0.65 5.69 -3.97
C THR A 17 0.43 4.63 -4.15
N VAL A 18 0.44 3.61 -3.29
CA VAL A 18 1.38 2.48 -3.36
C VAL A 18 1.24 1.73 -4.69
N PHE A 19 0.01 1.54 -5.18
CA PHE A 19 -0.24 0.92 -6.48
C PHE A 19 0.27 1.76 -7.65
N LYS A 20 0.05 3.08 -7.65
CA LYS A 20 0.57 3.98 -8.70
C LYS A 20 2.10 3.90 -8.80
N VAL A 21 2.79 3.93 -7.66
CA VAL A 21 4.25 3.79 -7.59
C VAL A 21 4.69 2.42 -8.10
N PHE A 22 4.03 1.35 -7.64
CA PHE A 22 4.30 -0.01 -8.12
C PHE A 22 4.13 -0.12 -9.64
N PHE A 23 3.01 0.34 -10.19
CA PHE A 23 2.70 0.23 -11.61
C PHE A 23 3.76 0.96 -12.46
N SER A 24 4.15 2.18 -12.05
CA SER A 24 5.22 2.92 -12.72
C SER A 24 6.57 2.21 -12.63
N ALA A 25 6.93 1.66 -11.46
CA ALA A 25 8.19 0.94 -11.27
C ALA A 25 8.24 -0.37 -12.06
N PHE A 26 7.14 -1.13 -12.04
CA PHE A 26 7.01 -2.41 -12.72
C PHE A 26 7.05 -2.25 -14.25
N THR A 27 6.34 -1.26 -14.80
CA THR A 27 6.39 -0.95 -16.24
C THR A 27 7.77 -0.48 -16.68
N SER A 28 8.48 0.28 -15.84
CA SER A 28 9.85 0.72 -16.12
C SER A 28 10.88 -0.40 -15.99
N ALA A 29 10.55 -1.47 -15.25
CA ALA A 29 11.38 -2.64 -15.05
C ALA A 29 11.20 -3.73 -16.14
N GLN A 30 10.35 -3.48 -17.14
CA GLN A 30 9.98 -4.48 -18.15
C GLN A 30 11.23 -5.08 -18.83
N GLY A 31 11.32 -6.41 -18.80
CA GLY A 31 12.44 -7.15 -19.38
C GLY A 31 13.63 -7.34 -18.44
N SER A 32 13.53 -6.88 -17.19
CA SER A 32 14.47 -7.18 -16.11
C SER A 32 13.74 -7.94 -14.98
N PRO A 33 13.84 -9.28 -14.94
CA PRO A 33 13.14 -10.10 -13.95
C PRO A 33 13.44 -9.70 -12.49
N ASP A 34 14.68 -9.33 -12.19
CA ASP A 34 15.08 -8.91 -10.84
C ASP A 34 14.43 -7.57 -10.45
N ALA A 35 14.36 -6.61 -11.37
CA ALA A 35 13.73 -5.32 -11.11
C ALA A 35 12.20 -5.44 -11.01
N GLU A 36 11.59 -6.32 -11.83
CA GLU A 36 10.17 -6.66 -11.74
C GLU A 36 9.83 -7.31 -10.39
N GLN A 37 10.68 -8.23 -9.91
CA GLN A 37 10.50 -8.86 -8.60
C GLN A 37 10.69 -7.85 -7.47
N ALA A 38 11.72 -7.00 -7.53
CA ALA A 38 11.93 -5.96 -6.54
C ALA A 38 10.74 -4.98 -6.45
N ALA A 39 10.10 -4.64 -7.58
CA ALA A 39 8.90 -3.82 -7.60
C ALA A 39 7.71 -4.53 -6.91
N LYS A 40 7.53 -5.84 -7.16
CA LYS A 40 6.50 -6.67 -6.50
C LYS A 40 6.72 -6.76 -4.99
N ASP A 41 7.95 -7.02 -4.56
CA ASP A 41 8.29 -7.15 -3.14
C ASP A 41 8.03 -5.83 -2.39
N ARG A 42 8.43 -4.70 -2.99
CA ARG A 42 8.15 -3.37 -2.44
C ARG A 42 6.65 -3.09 -2.33
N PHE A 43 5.88 -3.47 -3.34
CA PHE A 43 4.42 -3.35 -3.31
C PHE A 43 3.81 -4.16 -2.17
N GLN A 44 4.16 -5.45 -2.07
CA GLN A 44 3.67 -6.35 -1.03
C GLN A 44 4.01 -5.83 0.38
N ASN A 45 5.25 -5.40 0.59
CA ASN A 45 5.68 -4.82 1.87
C ASN A 45 4.94 -3.51 2.19
N GLY A 46 4.73 -2.64 1.19
CA GLY A 46 3.96 -1.40 1.35
C GLY A 46 2.52 -1.66 1.78
N ILE A 47 1.85 -2.63 1.13
CA ILE A 47 0.47 -3.02 1.49
C ILE A 47 0.42 -3.65 2.90
N ALA A 48 1.37 -4.52 3.24
CA ALA A 48 1.45 -5.12 4.57
C ALA A 48 1.61 -4.06 5.67
N HIS A 49 2.48 -3.07 5.44
CA HIS A 49 2.68 -1.97 6.37
C HIS A 49 1.42 -1.09 6.51
N ALA A 50 0.81 -0.69 5.39
CA ALA A 50 -0.42 0.12 5.40
C ALA A 50 -1.56 -0.59 6.15
N ARG A 51 -1.69 -1.91 5.95
CA ARG A 51 -2.67 -2.73 6.67
C ARG A 51 -2.39 -2.75 8.17
N HIS A 52 -1.13 -2.99 8.56
CA HIS A 52 -0.74 -3.02 9.97
C HIS A 52 -1.06 -1.70 10.68
N VAL A 53 -0.74 -0.56 10.07
CA VAL A 53 -1.03 0.77 10.63
C VAL A 53 -2.54 1.01 10.75
N ARG A 54 -3.33 0.64 9.72
CA ARG A 54 -4.78 0.72 9.77
C ARG A 54 -5.34 -0.10 10.94
N ASP A 55 -4.89 -1.33 11.10
CA ASP A 55 -5.40 -2.24 12.13
C ASP A 55 -5.05 -1.72 13.54
N LEU A 56 -3.84 -1.17 13.73
CA LEU A 56 -3.47 -0.48 14.97
C LEU A 56 -4.35 0.74 15.23
N ALA A 57 -4.61 1.56 14.21
CA ALA A 57 -5.43 2.76 14.36
C ALA A 57 -6.90 2.41 14.71
N LEU A 58 -7.46 1.37 14.08
CA LEU A 58 -8.81 0.89 14.39
C LEU A 58 -8.92 0.33 15.81
N ALA A 59 -7.87 -0.31 16.33
CA ALA A 59 -7.84 -0.85 17.69
C ALA A 59 -7.81 0.24 18.78
N LEU A 60 -7.50 1.50 18.41
CA LEU A 60 -7.46 2.64 19.33
C LEU A 60 -8.79 3.42 19.37
N ILE A 61 -9.75 3.09 18.50
CA ILE A 61 -11.08 3.71 18.56
C ILE A 61 -11.86 3.11 19.75
N PRO A 62 -12.43 3.96 20.63
CA PRO A 62 -13.18 3.52 21.81
C PRO A 62 -14.54 2.87 21.49
#